data_AF-A0A6N9LAV5-F1
#
_entry.id   AF-A0A6N9LAV5-F1
#
_cell.length_a   1.000
_cell.length_b   1.000
_cell.length_c   1.000
_cell.angle_alpha   90.00
_cell.angle_beta   90.00
_cell.angle_gamma   90.00
#
_symmetry.space_group_name_H-M   'P 1'
#
loop_
_entity.id
_entity.type
_entity.pdbx_description
1 polymer ?
#
loop_
_entity_poly.entity_id
_entity_poly.type
_entity_poly.pdbx_seq_one_letter_code
_entity_poly.pdbx_strand_id
1 'polypeptide(L)'
;MEDLEKILKQLYLVSGLNMSIFDINQKILASYPHKKSKFCHEIEKSKASDHCFICDINAMNHVKETGELYVYQCHFGLSEAIMPLYSYGALTGYLMMGQAVIGTYRNYSEIINKSKPYFENEKEF
;
A
#
# COMPACT_ATOMS: atom_id res chain seq x y z
N MET A 1 13.75 13.81 8.34
CA MET A 1 12.72 13.40 7.36
C MET A 1 13.26 13.42 5.94
N GLU A 2 13.96 14.48 5.51
CA GLU A 2 14.59 14.55 4.17
C GLU A 2 15.43 13.31 3.80
N ASP A 3 16.13 12.70 4.76
CA ASP A 3 16.99 11.54 4.45
C ASP A 3 16.22 10.23 4.27
N LEU A 4 15.11 10.03 4.98
CA LEU A 4 14.23 8.86 4.78
C LEU A 4 13.63 8.91 3.37
N GLU A 5 13.12 10.07 2.98
CA GLU A 5 12.49 10.24 1.67
C GLU A 5 13.50 10.05 0.52
N LYS A 6 14.74 10.55 0.67
CA LYS A 6 15.82 10.27 -0.29
C LYS A 6 16.04 8.77 -0.47
N ILE A 7 16.06 7.99 0.61
CA ILE A 7 16.20 6.53 0.54
C ILE A 7 15.02 5.90 -0.19
N LEU A 8 13.79 6.28 0.17
CA LEU A 8 12.58 5.77 -0.50
C LEU A 8 12.59 6.11 -1.99
N LYS A 9 13.07 7.30 -2.37
CA LYS A 9 13.24 7.68 -3.77
C LYS A 9 14.24 6.80 -4.50
N GLN A 10 15.40 6.50 -3.91
CA GLN A 10 16.37 5.59 -4.53
C GLN A 10 15.79 4.19 -4.72
N LEU A 11 15.11 3.65 -3.70
CA LEU A 11 14.45 2.35 -3.77
C LEU A 11 13.34 2.35 -4.84
N TYR A 12 12.60 3.45 -5.00
CA TYR A 12 11.57 3.58 -6.02
C TYR A 12 12.18 3.59 -7.42
N LEU A 13 13.30 4.30 -7.62
CA LEU A 13 13.98 4.35 -8.92
C LEU A 13 14.48 2.98 -9.37
N VAL A 14 14.81 2.09 -8.42
CA VAL A 14 15.26 0.72 -8.71
C VAL A 14 14.08 -0.25 -8.89
N SER A 15 13.04 -0.14 -8.06
CA SER A 15 11.96 -1.15 -7.99
C SER A 15 10.68 -0.76 -8.73
N GLY A 16 10.42 0.54 -8.91
CA GLY A 16 9.14 1.09 -9.37
C GLY A 16 8.00 0.99 -8.36
N LEU A 17 8.26 0.55 -7.12
CA LEU A 17 7.23 0.35 -6.09
C LEU A 17 7.07 1.59 -5.22
N ASN A 18 5.83 2.03 -5.02
CA ASN A 18 5.50 3.02 -4.01
C ASN A 18 5.83 2.47 -2.63
N MET A 19 6.49 3.28 -1.81
CA MET A 19 6.89 2.91 -0.47
C MET A 19 6.51 3.99 0.53
N SER A 20 6.11 3.54 1.72
CA SER A 20 5.74 4.38 2.84
C SER A 20 6.31 3.80 4.12
N ILE A 21 6.87 4.67 4.96
CA ILE A 21 7.29 4.34 6.32
C ILE A 21 6.25 4.91 7.26
N PHE A 22 5.79 4.07 8.17
CA PHE A 22 4.84 4.40 9.23
C PHE A 22 5.51 4.29 10.60
N ASP A 23 5.09 5.11 11.55
CA ASP A 23 5.40 4.89 12.96
C ASP A 23 4.52 3.77 13.55
N ILE A 24 4.75 3.44 14.82
CA ILE A 24 3.97 2.42 15.56
C ILE A 24 2.48 2.77 15.71
N ASN A 25 2.12 4.05 15.55
CA ASN A 25 0.76 4.57 15.62
C ASN A 25 0.13 4.71 14.23
N GLN A 26 0.72 4.09 13.20
CA GLN A 26 0.21 4.09 11.83
C GLN A 26 0.23 5.47 11.16
N LYS A 27 1.01 6.41 11.70
CA LYS A 27 1.21 7.72 11.07
C LYS A 27 2.33 7.62 10.05
N ILE A 28 2.09 8.15 8.84
CA ILE A 28 3.10 8.24 7.79
C ILE A 28 4.24 9.16 8.25
N LEU A 29 5.47 8.64 8.22
CA LEU A 29 6.71 9.36 8.50
C LEU A 29 7.41 9.82 7.21
N ALA A 30 7.34 9.01 6.15
CA ALA A 30 7.87 9.33 4.82
C ALA A 30 7.19 8.46 3.77
N SER A 31 6.98 8.99 2.57
CA SER A 31 6.44 8.24 1.44
C SER A 31 7.07 8.71 0.14
N TYR A 32 7.38 7.79 -0.75
CA TYR A 32 7.76 8.11 -2.12
C TYR A 32 7.22 7.07 -3.10
N PRO A 33 6.60 7.50 -4.23
CA PRO A 33 6.23 8.87 -4.55
C PRO A 33 5.13 9.40 -3.62
N HIS A 34 5.02 10.72 -3.49
CA HIS A 34 3.99 11.35 -2.65
C HIS A 34 2.56 11.13 -3.14
N LYS A 35 2.40 10.82 -4.44
CA LYS A 35 1.10 10.54 -5.04
C LYS A 35 0.94 9.03 -5.22
N LYS A 36 -0.22 8.51 -4.88
CA LYS A 36 -0.59 7.11 -5.16
C LYS A 36 -0.58 6.84 -6.66
N SER A 37 -0.58 5.56 -7.02
CA SER A 37 -0.83 5.12 -8.40
C SER A 37 -2.15 5.71 -8.91
N LYS A 38 -2.29 5.91 -10.23
CA LYS A 38 -3.52 6.46 -10.82
C LYS A 38 -4.77 5.68 -10.39
N PHE A 39 -4.68 4.35 -10.39
CA PHE A 39 -5.77 3.48 -9.97
C PHE A 39 -6.16 3.73 -8.50
N CYS A 40 -5.19 3.66 -7.59
CA CYS A 40 -5.50 3.85 -6.17
C CYS A 40 -5.88 5.28 -5.81
N HIS A 41 -5.45 6.27 -6.60
CA HIS A 41 -5.93 7.63 -6.48
C HIS A 41 -7.42 7.77 -6.83
N GLU A 42 -7.91 7.06 -7.85
CA GLU A 42 -9.35 7.06 -8.16
C GLU A 42 -10.16 6.26 -7.13
N ILE A 43 -9.62 5.14 -6.65
CA ILE A 43 -10.23 4.37 -5.55
C ILE A 43 -10.40 5.23 -4.30
N GLU A 44 -9.40 6.04 -3.95
CA GLU A 44 -9.43 6.93 -2.78
C GLU A 44 -10.55 7.98 -2.83
N LYS A 45 -10.99 8.39 -4.03
CA LYS A 45 -12.12 9.32 -4.21
C LYS A 45 -13.49 8.64 -4.10
N SER A 46 -13.53 7.32 -4.24
CA SER A 46 -14.75 6.54 -4.18
C SER A 46 -15.08 6.08 -2.74
N LYS A 47 -16.26 5.50 -2.55
CA LYS A 47 -16.64 4.81 -1.29
C LYS A 47 -15.79 3.57 -1.02
N ALA A 48 -14.96 3.15 -1.96
CA ALA A 48 -14.11 1.97 -1.83
C ALA A 48 -12.83 2.24 -1.02
N SER A 49 -12.56 3.51 -0.65
CA SER A 49 -11.40 3.92 0.15
C SER A 49 -11.35 3.25 1.53
N ASP A 50 -12.50 2.97 2.14
CA ASP A 50 -12.60 2.24 3.42
C ASP A 50 -11.95 0.85 3.33
N HIS A 51 -12.07 0.17 2.20
CA HIS A 51 -11.43 -1.14 2.00
C HIS A 51 -9.90 -1.03 2.00
N CYS A 52 -9.34 0.04 1.42
CA CYS A 52 -7.90 0.28 1.48
C CYS A 52 -7.44 0.51 2.93
N PHE A 53 -8.15 1.35 3.68
CA PHE A 53 -7.82 1.63 5.07
C PHE A 53 -7.87 0.38 5.95
N ILE A 54 -8.91 -0.46 5.77
CA ILE A 54 -9.02 -1.74 6.49
C ILE A 54 -7.88 -2.69 6.12
N CYS A 55 -7.50 -2.78 4.84
CA CYS A 55 -6.35 -3.58 4.42
C CYS A 55 -5.05 -3.13 5.12
N ASP A 56 -4.78 -1.83 5.16
CA ASP A 56 -3.58 -1.27 5.79
C ASP A 56 -3.53 -1.61 7.30
N ILE A 57 -4.66 -1.43 8.01
CA ILE A 57 -4.76 -1.77 9.44
C ILE A 57 -4.52 -3.26 9.67
N ASN A 58 -5.16 -4.12 8.88
CA ASN A 58 -5.04 -5.56 9.05
C ASN A 58 -3.61 -6.03 8.78
N ALA A 59 -2.96 -5.46 7.76
CA ALA A 59 -1.57 -5.76 7.43
C ALA A 59 -0.62 -5.32 8.56
N MET A 60 -0.81 -4.12 9.12
CA MET A 60 -0.02 -3.62 10.25
C MET A 60 -0.21 -4.45 11.52
N ASN A 61 -1.45 -4.82 11.85
CA ASN A 61 -1.72 -5.69 13.00
C ASN A 61 -1.06 -7.05 12.83
N HIS A 62 -1.15 -7.65 11.63
CA HIS A 62 -0.53 -8.93 11.35
C HIS A 62 0.99 -8.89 11.56
N VAL A 63 1.69 -7.89 11.03
CA VAL A 63 3.16 -7.80 11.23
C VAL A 63 3.56 -7.40 12.64
N LYS A 64 2.69 -6.67 13.36
CA LYS A 64 2.91 -6.36 14.77
C LYS A 64 2.84 -7.62 15.64
N GLU A 65 1.92 -8.53 15.32
CA GLU A 65 1.75 -9.79 16.03
C GLU A 65 2.81 -10.83 15.67
N THR A 66 3.14 -10.94 14.38
CA THR A 66 4.06 -11.97 13.88
C THR A 66 5.53 -11.56 13.95
N GLY A 67 5.83 -10.27 13.79
CA GLY A 67 7.20 -9.77 13.66
C GLY A 67 7.86 -10.11 12.32
N GLU A 68 7.11 -10.63 11.35
CA GLU A 68 7.62 -11.11 10.07
C GLU A 68 7.17 -10.24 8.89
N LEU A 69 7.87 -10.39 7.75
CA LEU A 69 7.44 -9.81 6.48
C LEU A 69 6.10 -10.43 6.07
N TYR A 70 5.14 -9.58 5.72
CA TYR A 70 3.85 -10.01 5.21
C TYR A 70 3.63 -9.51 3.79
N VAL A 71 3.49 -10.45 2.84
CA VAL A 71 3.17 -10.19 1.44
C VAL A 71 1.74 -10.63 1.18
N TYR A 72 0.90 -9.73 0.68
CA TYR A 72 -0.53 -9.97 0.54
C TYR A 72 -1.10 -9.28 -0.69
N GLN A 73 -2.37 -9.57 -0.99
CA GLN A 73 -3.14 -8.82 -1.98
C GLN A 73 -4.14 -7.92 -1.26
N CYS A 74 -4.20 -6.65 -1.65
CA CYS A 74 -5.22 -5.74 -1.16
C CYS A 74 -6.62 -6.17 -1.65
N HIS A 75 -7.66 -5.48 -1.16
CA HIS A 75 -9.04 -5.74 -1.54
C HIS A 75 -9.28 -5.79 -3.06
N PHE A 76 -8.53 -5.00 -3.83
CA PHE A 76 -8.62 -4.93 -5.30
C PHE A 76 -7.68 -5.87 -6.03
N GLY A 77 -6.88 -6.70 -5.33
CA GLY A 77 -5.97 -7.66 -5.96
C GLY A 77 -4.58 -7.12 -6.33
N LEU A 78 -4.22 -5.92 -5.88
CA LEU A 78 -2.84 -5.42 -6.00
C LEU A 78 -1.97 -6.06 -4.93
N SER A 79 -0.77 -6.48 -5.32
CA SER A 79 0.20 -7.05 -4.40
C SER A 79 0.90 -5.95 -3.60
N GLU A 80 0.96 -6.16 -2.30
CA GLU A 80 1.56 -5.28 -1.30
C GLU A 80 2.43 -6.12 -0.36
N ALA A 81 3.41 -5.47 0.24
CA ALA A 81 4.25 -6.07 1.26
C ALA A 81 4.46 -5.07 2.39
N ILE A 82 4.46 -5.58 3.63
CA ILE A 82 4.74 -4.79 4.81
C ILE A 82 5.75 -5.53 5.68
N MET A 83 6.75 -4.81 6.19
CA MET A 83 7.72 -5.35 7.14
C MET A 83 7.77 -4.49 8.41
N PRO A 84 7.89 -5.10 9.59
CA PRO A 84 8.17 -4.38 10.82
C PRO A 84 9.60 -3.83 10.81
N LEU A 85 9.77 -2.62 11.31
CA LEU A 85 11.08 -1.96 11.45
C LEU A 85 11.50 -1.96 12.92
N TYR A 86 12.67 -2.51 13.20
CA TYR A 86 13.22 -2.59 14.55
C TYR A 86 14.42 -1.66 14.73
N SER A 87 14.49 -1.01 15.88
CA SER A 87 15.67 -0.29 16.34
C SER A 87 16.03 -0.82 17.72
N TYR A 88 17.25 -1.32 17.89
CA TYR A 88 17.71 -1.95 19.14
C TYR A 88 16.76 -3.04 19.67
N GLY A 89 16.13 -3.81 18.77
CA GLY A 89 15.18 -4.87 19.12
C GLY A 89 13.77 -4.39 19.48
N ALA A 90 13.53 -3.07 19.57
CA ALA A 90 12.21 -2.50 19.77
C ALA A 90 11.52 -2.22 18.42
N LEU A 91 10.23 -2.57 18.30
CA LEU A 91 9.42 -2.20 17.14
C LEU A 91 9.28 -0.67 17.09
N THR A 92 9.70 -0.06 15.99
CA THR A 92 9.74 1.40 15.82
C THR A 92 8.85 1.91 14.69
N GLY A 93 8.38 1.02 13.82
CA GLY A 93 7.50 1.39 12.72
C GLY A 93 7.35 0.26 11.72
N TYR A 94 6.89 0.62 10.53
CA TYR A 94 6.64 -0.33 9.45
C TYR A 94 7.10 0.27 8.13
N LEU A 95 7.69 -0.55 7.26
CA LEU A 95 7.90 -0.21 5.85
C LEU A 95 6.86 -0.97 5.03
N MET A 96 5.98 -0.23 4.38
CA MET A 96 5.00 -0.75 3.42
C MET A 96 5.47 -0.43 2.01
N MET A 97 5.28 -1.39 1.10
CA MET A 97 5.61 -1.26 -0.31
C MET A 97 4.55 -1.92 -1.19
N GLY A 98 4.30 -1.34 -2.37
CA GLY A 98 3.24 -1.73 -3.27
C GLY A 98 3.01 -0.58 -4.27
N GLN A 99 1.86 -0.38 -4.87
CA GLN A 99 0.86 -1.36 -5.23
C GLN A 99 1.27 -1.95 -6.58
N ALA A 100 1.56 -3.25 -6.63
CA ALA A 100 2.06 -3.88 -7.85
C ALA A 100 1.05 -4.87 -8.42
N VAL A 101 0.98 -4.95 -9.75
CA VAL A 101 0.35 -6.09 -10.42
C VAL A 101 1.43 -7.13 -10.65
N ILE A 102 1.41 -8.20 -9.85
CA ILE A 102 2.36 -9.31 -9.99
C ILE A 102 1.64 -10.44 -10.74
N GLY A 103 2.13 -10.80 -11.93
CA GLY A 103 1.62 -11.95 -12.69
C GLY A 103 1.28 -11.62 -14.15
N THR A 104 0.16 -12.15 -14.63
CA THR A 104 -0.25 -12.14 -16.04
C THR A 104 -1.43 -11.21 -16.30
N TYR A 105 -1.90 -11.12 -17.55
CA TYR A 105 -3.10 -10.34 -17.92
C TYR A 105 -4.35 -10.68 -17.07
N ARG A 106 -4.49 -11.92 -16.59
CA ARG A 106 -5.62 -12.34 -15.73
C ARG A 106 -5.71 -11.51 -14.43
N ASN A 107 -4.57 -11.08 -13.90
CA ASN A 107 -4.51 -10.24 -12.70
C ASN A 107 -5.18 -8.87 -12.94
N TYR A 108 -5.06 -8.30 -14.14
CA TYR A 108 -5.74 -7.05 -14.49
C TYR A 108 -7.25 -7.21 -14.58
N SER A 109 -7.74 -8.33 -15.14
CA SER A 109 -9.18 -8.60 -15.19
C SER A 109 -9.80 -8.70 -13.80
N GLU A 110 -9.07 -9.31 -12.86
CA GLU A 110 -9.50 -9.40 -11.46
C GLU A 110 -9.59 -8.03 -10.80
N ILE A 111 -8.56 -7.19 -10.95
CA ILE A 111 -8.55 -5.81 -10.42
C ILE A 111 -9.76 -5.03 -10.94
N ILE A 112 -10.01 -5.09 -12.25
CA ILE A 112 -11.15 -4.42 -12.88
C ILE A 112 -12.47 -4.95 -12.33
N ASN A 113 -12.63 -6.27 -12.22
CA ASN A 113 -13.87 -6.86 -11.73
C ASN A 113 -14.14 -6.54 -10.25
N LYS A 114 -13.09 -6.51 -9.42
CA LYS A 114 -13.19 -6.10 -8.02
C LYS A 114 -13.49 -4.60 -7.87
N SER A 115 -13.04 -3.76 -8.80
CA SER A 115 -13.29 -2.31 -8.73
C SER A 115 -14.64 -1.88 -9.32
N LYS A 116 -15.18 -2.61 -10.30
CA LYS A 116 -16.44 -2.28 -11.01
C LYS A 116 -17.60 -1.81 -10.11
N PRO A 117 -17.96 -2.50 -9.01
CA PRO A 117 -19.11 -2.12 -8.19
C PRO A 117 -19.01 -0.71 -7.59
N TYR A 118 -17.82 -0.15 -7.51
CA TYR A 118 -17.57 1.16 -6.91
C TYR A 118 -17.62 2.32 -7.92
N PHE A 119 -17.67 2.02 -9.22
CA PHE A 119 -17.66 3.02 -10.31
C PHE A 119 -18.87 2.91 -11.26
N GLU A 120 -19.65 1.82 -11.20
CA GLU A 120 -20.80 1.60 -12.11
C GLU A 120 -21.99 2.57 -11.91
N ASN A 121 -21.95 3.43 -10.89
CA ASN A 121 -22.97 4.47 -10.63
C ASN A 121 -22.54 5.90 -10.98
N GLU A 122 -21.36 6.14 -11.55
CA GLU A 122 -20.92 7.48 -11.98
C GLU A 122 -21.38 7.82 -13.41
N LYS A 123 -22.69 7.70 -13.67
CA LYS A 123 -23.35 8.36 -14.81
C LYS A 123 -23.88 9.74 -14.39
N GLU A 124 -23.01 10.63 -13.92
CA GLU A 124 -23.32 12.06 -13.85
C GLU A 124 -22.03 12.84 -14.18
N PHE A 125 -21.76 12.98 -15.48
CA PHE A 125 -21.00 14.10 -16.04
C PHE A 125 -21.94 14.88 -16.95
#